data_AF-A0A269Z430-F1
#
_entry.id   AF-A0A269Z430-F1
#
_cell.length_a   1.000
_cell.length_b   1.000
_cell.length_c   1.000
_cell.angle_alpha   90.00
_cell.angle_beta   90.00
_cell.angle_gamma   90.00
#
_symmetry.space_group_name_H-M   'P 1'
#
loop_
_entity.id
_entity.type
_entity.pdbx_description
1 polymer ?
#
loop_
_entity_poly.entity_id
_entity_poly.type
_entity_poly.pdbx_seq_one_letter_code
_entity_poly.pdbx_strand_id
1 'polypeptide(L)'
;FAFQGCEHINRAITIERSDFNPLTMEEVTVVPDVHAGGSLATYAYQHMEDPIVVEHITVPKGIDIGQTLIGMHIQHVCVPVRTSVKQVGEAIVTIATSRPKKIGGERAKYN
;
A
#
# COMPACT_ATOMS: atom_id res chain seq x y z
N PHE A 1 -5.13 6.51 -5.69
CA PHE A 1 -4.75 5.10 -5.38
C PHE A 1 -3.24 5.04 -5.34
N ALA A 2 -2.67 4.16 -4.53
CA ALA A 2 -1.21 4.06 -4.35
C ALA A 2 -0.73 2.68 -4.78
N PHE A 3 0.38 2.61 -5.52
CA PHE A 3 0.87 1.39 -6.13
C PHE A 3 2.31 1.11 -5.69
N GLN A 4 2.50 -0.01 -4.99
CA GLN A 4 3.80 -0.41 -4.46
C GLN A 4 4.68 -1.00 -5.58
N GLY A 5 5.92 -0.52 -5.67
CA GLY A 5 6.95 -1.17 -6.46
C GLY A 5 7.46 -2.48 -5.84
N CYS A 6 8.20 -3.27 -6.61
CA CYS A 6 8.93 -4.40 -6.06
C CYS A 6 10.10 -3.96 -5.18
N GLU A 7 10.73 -4.91 -4.52
CA GLU A 7 11.87 -4.71 -3.63
C GLU A 7 13.10 -4.07 -4.29
N HIS A 8 13.25 -4.17 -5.62
CA HIS A 8 14.35 -3.51 -6.36
C HIS A 8 14.33 -1.98 -6.28
N ILE A 9 13.14 -1.39 -6.05
CA ILE A 9 13.00 0.06 -5.77
C ILE A 9 12.59 0.30 -4.32
N ASN A 10 12.97 -0.61 -3.43
CA ASN A 10 12.70 -0.56 -1.99
C ASN A 10 11.21 -0.45 -1.63
N ARG A 11 10.32 -0.98 -2.50
CA ARG A 11 8.87 -0.87 -2.33
C ARG A 11 8.35 0.56 -2.30
N ALA A 12 9.08 1.49 -2.92
CA ALA A 12 8.62 2.85 -3.12
C ALA A 12 7.27 2.87 -3.87
N ILE A 13 6.49 3.93 -3.65
CA ILE A 13 5.07 3.97 -3.97
C ILE A 13 4.79 4.99 -5.04
N THR A 14 4.18 4.57 -6.14
CA THR A 14 3.66 5.47 -7.17
C THR A 14 2.29 6.00 -6.76
N ILE A 15 2.15 7.33 -6.75
CA ILE A 15 0.91 8.06 -6.43
C ILE A 15 0.72 9.23 -7.40
N GLU A 16 -0.48 9.81 -7.45
CA GLU A 16 -0.70 11.11 -8.09
C GLU A 16 -0.05 12.22 -7.24
N ARG A 17 0.56 13.22 -7.89
CA ARG A 17 1.16 14.36 -7.18
C ARG A 17 0.14 15.08 -6.28
N SER A 18 -1.15 15.08 -6.65
CA SER A 18 -2.23 15.65 -5.84
C SER A 18 -2.42 14.97 -4.48
N ASP A 19 -1.99 13.71 -4.34
CA ASP A 19 -2.08 12.95 -3.09
C ASP A 19 -0.82 13.14 -2.20
N PHE A 20 0.21 13.84 -2.68
CA PHE A 20 1.46 14.06 -1.96
C PHE A 20 1.28 15.01 -0.77
N ASN A 21 1.84 14.62 0.37
CA ASN A 21 1.90 15.48 1.55
C ASN A 21 3.33 15.53 2.11
N PRO A 22 4.06 16.65 1.97
CA PRO A 22 5.46 16.75 2.40
C PRO A 22 5.64 16.68 3.92
N LEU A 23 4.57 16.80 4.71
CA LEU A 23 4.63 16.64 6.17
C LEU A 23 4.65 15.17 6.59
N THR A 24 4.26 14.25 5.71
CA THR A 24 4.09 12.83 6.02
C THR A 24 4.72 11.88 5.00
N MET A 25 5.26 12.41 3.90
CA MET A 25 5.81 11.64 2.78
C MET A 25 7.11 12.29 2.30
N GLU A 26 8.01 11.47 1.77
CA GLU A 26 9.26 11.87 1.14
C GLU A 26 9.24 11.45 -0.33
N GLU A 27 9.36 12.41 -1.25
CA GLU A 27 9.49 12.14 -2.69
C GLU A 27 10.87 11.53 -2.97
N VAL A 28 10.90 10.49 -3.80
CA VAL A 28 12.14 9.81 -4.23
C VAL A 28 12.23 9.81 -5.74
N THR A 29 13.46 9.86 -6.25
CA THR A 29 13.70 9.90 -7.70
C THR A 29 13.85 8.50 -8.27
N VAL A 30 12.78 7.99 -8.89
CA VAL A 30 12.81 6.77 -9.70
C VAL A 30 11.63 6.80 -10.68
N VAL A 31 11.84 6.26 -11.89
CA VAL A 31 10.76 5.90 -12.81
C VAL A 31 10.66 4.38 -12.77
N PRO A 32 9.54 3.80 -12.30
CA PRO A 32 9.39 2.34 -12.25
C PRO A 32 9.50 1.72 -13.65
N ASP A 33 10.20 0.61 -13.73
CA ASP A 33 10.29 -0.22 -14.94
C ASP A 33 9.81 -1.65 -14.64
N VAL A 34 9.32 -2.36 -15.67
CA VAL A 34 8.84 -3.74 -15.54
C VAL A 34 9.91 -4.65 -14.94
N HIS A 35 11.19 -4.40 -15.23
CA HIS A 35 12.32 -5.16 -14.70
C HIS A 35 12.87 -4.62 -13.37
N ALA A 36 12.53 -3.39 -12.98
CA ALA A 36 13.01 -2.73 -11.77
C ALA A 36 11.92 -1.78 -11.22
N GLY A 37 10.92 -2.37 -10.56
CA GLY A 37 9.72 -1.67 -10.08
C GLY A 37 8.47 -2.54 -10.21
N GLY A 38 8.43 -3.37 -11.25
CA GLY A 38 7.35 -4.33 -11.51
C GLY A 38 6.24 -3.74 -12.38
N SER A 39 5.46 -4.63 -13.01
CA SER A 39 4.48 -4.26 -14.02
C SER A 39 3.39 -3.32 -13.50
N LEU A 40 2.91 -3.51 -12.26
CA LEU A 40 1.82 -2.71 -11.70
C LEU A 40 2.23 -1.26 -11.41
N ALA A 41 3.37 -1.03 -10.77
CA ALA A 41 3.88 0.31 -10.50
C ALA A 41 4.24 1.04 -11.81
N THR A 42 4.84 0.33 -12.78
CA THR A 42 5.13 0.85 -14.12
C THR A 42 3.84 1.26 -14.84
N TYR A 43 2.84 0.39 -14.84
CA TYR A 43 1.54 0.67 -15.44
C TYR A 43 0.89 1.90 -14.80
N ALA A 44 0.87 1.98 -13.46
CA ALA A 44 0.34 3.12 -12.74
C ALA A 44 1.06 4.42 -13.14
N TYR A 45 2.39 4.43 -13.12
CA TYR A 45 3.20 5.59 -13.49
C TYR A 45 2.89 6.08 -14.91
N GLN A 46 2.67 5.18 -15.87
CA GLN A 46 2.38 5.54 -17.26
C GLN A 46 0.96 6.07 -17.51
N HIS A 47 0.00 5.80 -16.61
CA HIS A 47 -1.42 6.10 -16.81
C HIS A 47 -2.00 7.13 -15.84
N MET A 48 -1.22 7.55 -14.84
CA MET A 48 -1.54 8.67 -13.95
C MET A 48 -1.36 10.02 -14.67
N GLU A 49 -2.01 11.06 -14.16
CA GLU A 49 -1.94 12.41 -14.76
C GLU A 49 -0.61 13.10 -14.46
N ASP A 50 -0.18 13.08 -13.19
CA ASP A 50 1.10 13.63 -12.73
C ASP A 50 1.72 12.69 -11.69
N PRO A 51 2.28 11.54 -12.14
CA PRO A 51 2.81 10.53 -11.24
C PRO A 51 4.05 11.01 -10.49
N ILE A 52 4.12 10.69 -9.21
CA ILE A 52 5.33 10.78 -8.40
C ILE A 52 5.60 9.47 -7.68
N VAL A 53 6.83 9.30 -7.21
CA VAL A 53 7.20 8.18 -6.36
C VAL A 53 7.60 8.69 -4.98
N VAL A 54 7.05 8.07 -3.93
CA VAL A 54 7.37 8.37 -2.54
C VAL A 54 8.00 7.17 -1.84
N GLU A 55 8.85 7.41 -0.87
CA GLU A 55 9.58 6.37 -0.12
C GLU A 55 8.61 5.43 0.61
N HIS A 56 7.65 5.99 1.33
CA HIS A 56 6.69 5.25 2.15
C HIS A 56 5.35 5.98 2.25
N ILE A 57 4.29 5.21 2.53
CA ILE A 57 2.96 5.71 2.86
C ILE A 57 2.39 4.97 4.06
N THR A 58 1.46 5.63 4.76
CA THR A 58 0.63 5.01 5.79
C THR A 58 -0.86 5.21 5.45
N VAL A 59 -1.55 4.11 5.12
CA VAL A 59 -2.94 4.12 4.62
C VAL A 59 -3.88 3.22 5.44
N PRO A 60 -5.19 3.49 5.44
CA PRO A 60 -6.14 2.73 6.25
C PRO A 60 -6.48 1.34 5.68
N LYS A 61 -6.19 1.08 4.41
CA LYS A 61 -6.53 -0.19 3.73
C LYS A 61 -5.67 -0.43 2.51
N GLY A 62 -5.60 -1.69 2.09
CA GLY A 62 -4.92 -2.08 0.86
C GLY A 62 -5.28 -3.49 0.41
N ILE A 63 -4.93 -3.79 -0.84
CA ILE A 63 -5.10 -5.09 -1.49
C ILE A 63 -3.72 -5.55 -1.94
N ASP A 64 -3.36 -6.75 -1.52
CA ASP A 64 -2.14 -7.45 -1.92
C ASP A 64 -2.56 -8.60 -2.85
N ILE A 65 -2.05 -8.57 -4.07
CA ILE A 65 -2.30 -9.58 -5.10
C ILE A 65 -0.95 -10.24 -5.40
N GLY A 66 -0.82 -11.52 -5.07
CA GLY A 66 0.44 -12.26 -5.24
C GLY A 66 1.33 -12.29 -4.00
N GLN A 67 0.82 -11.84 -2.85
CA GLN A 67 1.50 -11.89 -1.55
C GLN A 67 2.81 -11.09 -1.54
N THR A 68 2.81 -9.93 -2.19
CA THR A 68 3.96 -9.02 -2.25
C THR A 68 4.18 -8.25 -0.96
N LEU A 69 3.33 -8.44 0.07
CA LEU A 69 3.39 -7.85 1.41
C LEU A 69 3.23 -6.32 1.39
N ILE A 70 2.04 -5.86 1.79
CA ILE A 70 1.72 -4.42 1.93
C ILE A 70 1.62 -3.95 3.38
N GLY A 71 1.88 -4.85 4.34
CA GLY A 71 1.60 -4.62 5.76
C GLY A 71 2.36 -3.45 6.37
N MET A 72 3.53 -3.10 5.83
CA MET A 72 4.32 -1.93 6.22
C MET A 72 3.60 -0.60 5.93
N HIS A 73 2.64 -0.59 5.01
CA HIS A 73 1.88 0.59 4.61
C HIS A 73 0.53 0.70 5.32
N ILE A 74 0.06 -0.34 5.99
CA ILE A 74 -1.25 -0.33 6.65
C ILE A 74 -1.12 0.26 8.04
N GLN A 75 -1.97 1.25 8.34
CA GLN A 75 -2.08 1.83 9.68
C GLN A 75 -2.24 0.75 10.75
N HIS A 76 -1.50 0.89 11.84
CA HIS A 76 -1.65 0.00 12.98
C HIS A 76 -2.95 0.35 13.75
N VAL A 77 -3.87 -0.58 14.04
CA VAL A 77 -3.75 -2.04 14.00
C VAL A 77 -4.25 -2.61 12.67
N CYS A 78 -3.40 -3.34 11.95
CA CYS A 78 -3.76 -4.04 10.72
C CYS A 78 -4.70 -5.23 11.01
N VAL A 79 -5.76 -5.38 10.21
CA VAL A 79 -6.80 -6.41 10.34
C VAL A 79 -7.09 -7.00 8.95
N PRO A 80 -7.00 -8.32 8.77
CA PRO A 80 -7.33 -8.94 7.49
C PRO A 80 -8.84 -8.89 7.22
N VAL A 81 -9.22 -8.60 5.99
CA VAL A 81 -10.61 -8.61 5.51
C VAL A 81 -10.85 -9.87 4.69
N ARG A 82 -11.91 -10.62 5.01
CA ARG A 82 -12.30 -11.80 4.24
C ARG A 82 -13.28 -11.38 3.14
N THR A 83 -12.87 -11.61 1.89
CA THR A 83 -13.70 -11.40 0.68
C THR A 83 -14.07 -12.74 0.05
N SER A 84 -15.13 -12.79 -0.76
CA SER A 84 -15.47 -13.96 -1.59
C SER A 84 -14.44 -14.22 -2.69
N VAL A 85 -13.77 -13.17 -3.18
CA VAL A 85 -12.72 -13.28 -4.21
C VAL A 85 -11.39 -13.65 -3.56
N LYS A 86 -10.92 -14.88 -3.76
CA LYS A 86 -9.69 -15.39 -3.12
C LYS A 86 -8.44 -15.28 -3.99
N GLN A 87 -8.61 -15.20 -5.31
CA GLN A 87 -7.53 -15.18 -6.28
C GLN A 87 -7.89 -14.27 -7.46
N VAL A 88 -6.86 -13.73 -8.12
CA VAL A 88 -6.95 -13.12 -9.45
C VAL A 88 -5.96 -13.86 -10.34
N GLY A 89 -6.49 -14.62 -11.30
CA GLY A 89 -5.68 -15.65 -11.96
C GLY A 89 -5.19 -16.66 -10.91
N GLU A 90 -3.87 -16.88 -10.88
CA GLU A 90 -3.23 -17.76 -9.89
C GLU A 90 -2.77 -17.01 -8.62
N ALA A 91 -2.81 -15.68 -8.63
CA ALA A 91 -2.31 -14.86 -7.55
C ALA A 91 -3.31 -14.80 -6.38
N ILE A 92 -2.84 -15.09 -5.17
CA ILE A 92 -3.65 -15.02 -3.95
C ILE A 92 -3.97 -13.56 -3.62
N VAL A 93 -5.24 -13.30 -3.30
CA VAL A 93 -5.73 -11.99 -2.86
C VAL A 93 -5.78 -11.93 -1.34
N THR A 94 -5.03 -11.00 -0.78
CA THR A 94 -5.09 -10.63 0.65
C THR A 94 -5.54 -9.18 0.77
N ILE A 95 -6.58 -8.93 1.56
CA ILE A 95 -7.08 -7.57 1.81
C ILE A 95 -6.85 -7.24 3.28
N ALA A 96 -6.38 -6.04 3.56
CA ALA A 96 -6.18 -5.54 4.91
C ALA A 96 -6.87 -4.17 5.08
N THR A 97 -7.41 -3.96 6.28
CA THR A 97 -7.87 -2.66 6.78
C THR A 97 -7.16 -2.35 8.10
N SER A 98 -7.26 -1.12 8.59
CA SER A 98 -6.83 -0.74 9.92
C SER A 98 -8.01 -0.54 10.87
N ARG A 99 -7.73 -0.60 12.17
CA ARG A 99 -8.64 -0.16 13.23
C ARG A 99 -7.90 0.59 14.34
N PRO A 100 -8.58 1.42 15.14
CA PRO A 100 -8.00 2.00 16.34
C PRO A 100 -7.50 0.92 17.31
N LYS A 101 -6.42 1.25 18.02
CA LYS A 101 -5.92 0.44 19.14
C LYS A 101 -7.01 0.38 20.21
N LYS A 102 -7.33 -0.84 20.67
CA LYS A 102 -8.09 -1.02 21.91
C LYS A 102 -7.09 -0.88 23.06
N ILE A 103 -7.24 0.19 23.85
CA ILE A 103 -6.38 0.52 24.99
C ILE A 103 -7.19 0.59 26.27
N GLY A 104 -6.60 0.31 27.42
CA GLY A 104 -7.28 0.31 28.72
C GLY A 104 -6.86 -0.87 29.60
N GLY A 105 -6.98 -0.70 30.91
CA GLY A 105 -6.68 -1.75 31.90
C GLY A 105 -7.81 -2.77 32.04
N GLU A 106 -7.72 -3.62 33.06
CA GLU A 106 -8.64 -4.76 33.30
C GLU A 106 -10.13 -4.39 33.37
N ARG A 107 -10.47 -3.13 33.67
CA ARG A 107 -11.84 -2.62 33.79
C ARG A 107 -12.39 -1.98 32.52
N ALA A 108 -11.61 -1.93 31.43
CA ALA A 108 -12.03 -1.30 30.19
C ALA A 108 -13.18 -2.07 29.51
N LYS A 109 -14.13 -1.33 28.94
CA LYS A 109 -15.26 -1.84 28.15
C LYS A 109 -15.21 -1.19 26.76
N TYR A 110 -15.50 -1.96 25.72
CA TYR A 110 -15.37 -1.54 24.31
C TYR A 110 -16.65 -1.83 23.51
N ASN A 111 -17.78 -1.76 24.20
CA ASN A 111 -19.11 -2.04 23.67
C ASN A 111 -19.63 -0.86 22.87
#